data_AF-A0A382C1X0-F1
#
_entry.id   AF-A0A382C1X0-F1
#
_cell.length_a   1.000
_cell.length_b   1.000
_cell.length_c   1.000
_cell.angle_alpha   90.00
_cell.angle_beta   90.00
_cell.angle_gamma   90.00
#
_symmetry.space_group_name_H-M   'P 1'
#
loop_
_entity.id
_entity.type
_entity.pdbx_description
1 polymer ?
#
loop_
_entity_poly.entity_id
_entity_poly.type
_entity_poly.pdbx_seq_one_letter_code
_entity_poly.pdbx_strand_id
1 'polypeptide(L)'
;GLIYMHMPDLWGLVQFTEASPEQGNVEFQISQIDPIKWAMRQVYYRQRNYFFKKGHYTESLKELNLIKTPTEGIPWPPKIVLTPSGWEAVVMWNDKHVIIRKDGRVWVE
;
A
#
# COMPACT_ATOMS: atom_id res chain seq x y z
N GLY A 1 -5.63 -2.40 -21.23
CA GLY A 1 -5.91 -1.89 -19.88
C GLY A 1 -5.95 -0.37 -19.91
N LEU A 2 -6.78 0.26 -19.08
CA LEU A 2 -6.74 1.71 -18.90
C LEU A 2 -5.44 2.09 -18.17
N ILE A 3 -4.48 2.68 -18.87
CA ILE A 3 -3.29 3.27 -18.24
C ILE A 3 -3.70 4.64 -17.72
N TYR A 4 -3.94 4.74 -16.42
CA TYR A 4 -4.08 6.03 -15.75
C TYR A 4 -2.69 6.65 -15.65
N MET A 5 -2.36 7.56 -16.58
CA MET A 5 -1.04 8.21 -16.62
C MET A 5 -0.70 8.96 -15.33
N HIS A 6 -1.72 9.31 -14.54
CA HIS A 6 -1.59 10.00 -13.25
C HIS A 6 -1.51 9.06 -12.03
N MET A 7 -1.53 7.74 -12.24
CA MET A 7 -1.48 6.73 -11.17
C MET A 7 -0.47 5.63 -11.51
N PRO A 8 0.85 5.97 -11.57
CA PRO A 8 1.90 5.00 -11.89
C PRO A 8 2.00 3.85 -10.88
N ASP A 9 1.51 4.05 -9.67
CA ASP A 9 1.37 3.06 -8.61
C ASP A 9 0.43 1.89 -8.96
N LEU A 10 -0.39 2.01 -10.03
CA LEU A 10 -1.25 0.95 -10.54
C LEU A 10 -0.64 0.15 -11.71
N TRP A 11 0.52 0.54 -12.22
CA TRP A 11 1.06 -0.04 -13.46
C TRP A 11 1.76 -1.39 -13.24
N GLY A 12 2.39 -1.59 -12.08
CA GLY A 12 3.10 -2.82 -11.75
C GLY A 12 4.31 -2.58 -10.85
N LEU A 13 5.16 -3.60 -10.74
CA LEU A 13 6.43 -3.55 -10.03
C LEU A 13 7.58 -3.35 -11.02
N VAL A 14 8.56 -2.54 -10.63
CA VAL A 14 9.79 -2.29 -11.41
C VAL A 14 10.97 -2.73 -10.58
N GLN A 15 11.83 -3.57 -11.16
CA GLN A 15 13.09 -4.02 -10.56
C GLN A 15 14.24 -3.42 -11.37
N PHE A 16 15.15 -2.74 -10.67
CA PHE A 16 16.42 -2.30 -11.25
C PHE A 16 17.48 -3.39 -11.03
N THR A 17 18.40 -3.51 -11.97
CA THR A 17 19.51 -4.47 -11.92
C THR A 17 20.80 -3.77 -12.35
N GLU A 18 21.92 -4.20 -11.78
CA GLU A 18 23.27 -3.77 -12.18
C GLU A 18 23.85 -4.66 -13.29
N ALA A 19 23.14 -5.73 -13.68
CA ALA A 19 23.60 -6.63 -14.73
C ALA A 19 23.77 -5.87 -16.05
N SER A 20 24.90 -6.08 -16.72
CA SER A 20 25.12 -5.51 -18.06
C SER A 20 24.23 -6.22 -19.09
N PRO A 21 23.88 -5.56 -20.21
CA PRO A 21 23.06 -6.18 -21.26
C PRO A 21 23.64 -7.50 -21.81
N GLU A 22 24.96 -7.68 -21.72
CA GLU A 22 25.70 -8.87 -22.16
C GLU A 22 25.51 -10.08 -21.25
N GLN A 23 25.16 -9.85 -19.97
CA GLN A 23 24.94 -10.91 -18.98
C GLN A 23 23.60 -11.64 -19.16
N GLY A 24 22.77 -11.21 -20.12
CA GLY A 24 21.52 -11.85 -20.48
C GLY A 24 20.33 -11.39 -19.64
N ASN A 25 19.26 -12.20 -19.62
CA ASN A 25 18.02 -11.86 -18.94
C ASN A 25 18.16 -11.99 -17.42
N VAL A 26 17.62 -11.00 -16.70
CA VAL A 26 17.53 -11.02 -15.24
C VAL A 26 16.14 -11.49 -14.82
N GLU A 27 16.07 -12.52 -14.00
CA GLU A 27 14.81 -12.98 -13.43
C GLU A 27 14.23 -11.96 -12.42
N PHE A 28 12.91 -11.81 -12.45
CA PHE A 28 12.21 -10.95 -11.50
C PHE A 28 12.19 -11.60 -10.11
N GLN A 29 12.62 -10.86 -9.09
CA GLN A 29 12.64 -11.34 -7.72
C GLN A 29 11.32 -10.98 -7.02
N ILE A 30 10.49 -11.99 -6.78
CA ILE A 30 9.23 -11.80 -6.06
C ILE A 30 9.53 -11.43 -4.61
N SER A 31 9.07 -10.26 -4.20
CA SER A 31 9.23 -9.75 -2.85
C SER A 31 7.98 -10.01 -2.01
N GLN A 32 8.16 -10.66 -0.85
CA GLN A 32 7.06 -10.98 0.07
C GLN A 32 6.40 -9.74 0.68
N ILE A 33 7.08 -8.59 0.66
CA ILE A 33 6.55 -7.35 1.22
C ILE A 33 5.66 -6.59 0.22
N ASP A 34 5.76 -6.88 -1.08
CA ASP A 34 5.01 -6.14 -2.10
C ASP A 34 3.49 -6.34 -2.01
N PRO A 35 2.96 -7.56 -1.79
CA PRO A 35 1.52 -7.75 -1.53
C PRO A 35 1.03 -6.98 -0.30
N ILE A 36 1.86 -6.86 0.74
CA ILE A 36 1.52 -6.12 1.96
C ILE A 36 1.49 -4.63 1.66
N LYS A 37 2.52 -4.08 1.00
CA LYS A 37 2.54 -2.68 0.55
C LYS A 37 1.36 -2.36 -0.36
N TRP A 38 0.97 -3.28 -1.23
CA TRP A 38 -0.21 -3.14 -2.08
C TRP A 38 -1.51 -3.05 -1.27
N ALA A 39 -1.72 -3.93 -0.31
CA ALA A 39 -2.89 -3.87 0.57
C ALA A 39 -2.91 -2.60 1.42
N MET A 40 -1.76 -2.13 1.91
CA MET A 40 -1.66 -0.85 2.61
C MET A 40 -2.05 0.32 1.69
N ARG A 41 -1.69 0.31 0.39
CA ARG A 41 -2.16 1.31 -0.58
C ARG A 41 -3.68 1.30 -0.78
N GLN A 42 -4.35 0.17 -0.58
CA GLN A 42 -5.82 0.14 -0.56
C GLN A 42 -6.38 0.99 0.58
N VAL A 43 -5.73 1.03 1.76
CA VAL A 43 -6.08 1.97 2.84
C VAL A 43 -6.02 3.41 2.33
N TYR A 44 -4.93 3.78 1.66
CA TYR A 44 -4.75 5.12 1.08
C TYR A 44 -5.87 5.49 0.10
N TYR A 45 -6.20 4.64 -0.85
CA TYR A 45 -7.28 4.94 -1.80
C TYR A 45 -8.64 5.03 -1.12
N ARG A 46 -8.93 4.15 -0.13
CA ARG A 46 -10.20 4.19 0.59
C ARG A 46 -10.33 5.44 1.45
N GLN A 47 -9.25 5.88 2.11
CA GLN A 47 -9.22 7.13 2.87
C GLN A 47 -9.43 8.35 1.96
N ARG A 48 -8.76 8.39 0.80
CA ARG A 48 -8.92 9.49 -0.16
C ARG A 48 -10.34 9.57 -0.70
N ASN A 49 -10.93 8.42 -1.06
CA ASN A 49 -12.32 8.34 -1.52
C ASN A 49 -13.32 8.70 -0.42
N TYR A 50 -13.06 8.29 0.82
CA TYR A 50 -13.90 8.64 1.96
C TYR A 50 -13.85 10.14 2.25
N PHE A 51 -12.66 10.73 2.31
CA PHE A 51 -12.48 12.18 2.47
C PHE A 51 -13.17 12.97 1.37
N PHE A 52 -13.03 12.55 0.10
CA PHE A 52 -13.70 13.20 -1.03
C PHE A 52 -15.24 13.21 -0.87
N LYS A 53 -15.81 12.17 -0.27
CA LYS A 53 -17.27 12.03 -0.07
C LYS A 53 -17.79 12.65 1.23
N LYS A 54 -16.97 12.71 2.27
CA LYS A 54 -17.40 13.05 3.65
C LYS A 54 -16.74 14.29 4.23
N GLY A 55 -15.66 14.77 3.63
CA GLY A 55 -14.90 15.95 4.08
C GLY A 55 -13.95 15.71 5.25
N HIS A 56 -13.82 14.47 5.73
CA HIS A 56 -12.90 14.10 6.81
C HIS A 56 -12.35 12.68 6.62
N TYR A 57 -11.28 12.33 7.33
CA TYR A 57 -10.75 10.96 7.39
C TYR A 57 -11.48 10.13 8.46
N THR A 58 -11.27 8.81 8.45
CA THR A 58 -11.87 7.91 9.44
C THR A 58 -10.88 6.84 9.89
N GLU A 59 -10.98 6.39 11.12
CA GLU A 59 -10.27 5.20 11.63
C GLU A 59 -11.09 3.91 11.45
N SER A 60 -12.34 4.02 11.00
CA SER A 60 -13.25 2.89 10.89
C SER A 60 -12.96 2.02 9.65
N LEU A 61 -12.42 0.83 9.88
CA LEU A 61 -12.25 -0.19 8.84
C LEU A 61 -13.57 -0.55 8.14
N LYS A 62 -14.70 -0.49 8.87
CA LYS A 62 -16.02 -0.73 8.29
C LYS A 62 -16.38 0.34 7.26
N GLU A 63 -16.19 1.60 7.60
CA GLU A 63 -16.48 2.72 6.71
C GLU A 63 -15.57 2.74 5.47
N LEU A 64 -14.34 2.27 5.64
CA LEU A 64 -13.39 2.11 4.54
C LEU A 64 -13.65 0.84 3.70
N ASN A 65 -14.60 -0.02 4.09
CA ASN A 65 -14.83 -1.35 3.50
C ASN A 65 -13.57 -2.23 3.50
N LEU A 66 -12.85 -2.24 4.62
CA LEU A 66 -11.55 -2.88 4.83
C LEU A 66 -11.56 -3.90 5.99
N ILE A 67 -12.74 -4.36 6.41
CA ILE A 67 -12.86 -5.46 7.39
C ILE A 67 -12.23 -6.74 6.84
N LYS A 68 -12.47 -7.03 5.55
CA LYS A 68 -11.83 -8.15 4.86
C LYS A 68 -10.51 -7.69 4.27
N THR A 69 -9.54 -8.60 4.25
CA THR A 69 -8.25 -8.33 3.62
C THR A 69 -8.43 -8.05 2.12
N PRO A 70 -7.76 -7.01 1.57
CA PRO A 70 -7.75 -6.76 0.14
C PRO A 70 -6.96 -7.81 -0.66
N THR A 71 -6.09 -8.57 0.01
CA THR A 71 -5.19 -9.54 -0.60
C THR A 71 -5.05 -10.76 0.31
N GLU A 72 -5.04 -11.96 -0.25
CA GLU A 72 -4.91 -13.18 0.55
C GLU A 72 -3.48 -13.35 1.08
N GLY A 73 -3.34 -14.04 2.22
CA GLY A 73 -2.03 -14.44 2.76
C GLY A 73 -1.19 -13.30 3.36
N ILE A 74 -1.78 -12.14 3.67
CA ILE A 74 -1.08 -11.04 4.33
C ILE A 74 -1.61 -10.76 5.74
N PRO A 75 -0.78 -10.15 6.62
CA PRO A 75 -1.26 -9.62 7.90
C PRO A 75 -2.37 -8.58 7.69
N TRP A 76 -3.50 -8.75 8.39
CA TRP A 76 -4.66 -7.86 8.31
C TRP A 76 -5.56 -8.08 9.55
N PRO A 77 -6.28 -7.07 10.08
CA PRO A 77 -6.39 -5.69 9.60
C PRO A 77 -5.30 -4.74 10.10
N PRO A 78 -5.09 -3.59 9.43
CA PRO A 78 -4.21 -2.56 9.92
C PRO A 78 -4.89 -1.79 11.06
N LYS A 79 -4.10 -1.31 12.00
CA LYS A 79 -4.53 -0.28 12.95
C LYS A 79 -4.43 1.08 12.25
N ILE A 80 -5.52 1.85 12.25
CA ILE A 80 -5.56 3.20 11.68
C ILE A 80 -5.64 4.19 12.84
N VAL A 81 -4.86 5.27 12.77
CA VAL A 81 -4.87 6.36 13.74
C VAL A 81 -4.99 7.69 12.99
N LEU A 82 -5.91 8.53 13.43
CA LEU A 82 -6.00 9.91 12.95
C LEU A 82 -4.94 10.77 13.62
N THR A 83 -4.30 11.64 12.84
CA THR A 83 -3.28 12.58 13.33
C THR A 83 -3.74 14.01 13.04
N PRO A 84 -3.20 15.03 13.73
CA PRO A 84 -3.53 16.43 13.42
C PRO A 84 -3.29 16.80 11.95
N SER A 85 -2.33 16.12 11.30
CA SER A 85 -2.00 16.34 9.90
C SER A 85 -2.75 15.44 8.91
N GLY A 86 -3.48 14.41 9.37
CA GLY A 86 -4.16 13.44 8.51
C GLY A 86 -4.41 12.10 9.20
N TRP A 87 -3.71 11.06 8.77
CA TRP A 87 -3.84 9.70 9.30
C TRP A 87 -2.61 8.86 8.98
N GLU A 88 -2.43 7.80 9.77
CA GLU A 88 -1.44 6.74 9.55
C GLU A 88 -2.12 5.38 9.76
N ALA A 89 -1.62 4.36 9.06
CA ALA A 89 -2.05 2.99 9.27
C ALA A 89 -0.84 2.07 9.36
N VAL A 90 -0.93 1.07 10.24
CA VAL A 90 0.17 0.14 10.52
C VAL A 90 -0.32 -1.29 10.57
N VAL A 91 0.47 -2.22 10.03
CA VAL A 91 0.30 -3.66 10.23
C VAL A 91 1.63 -4.29 10.63
N MET A 92 1.57 -5.34 11.45
CA MET A 92 2.75 -6.11 11.86
C MET A 92 3.07 -7.21 10.85
N TRP A 93 4.33 -7.32 10.45
CA TRP A 93 4.84 -8.39 9.58
C TRP A 93 6.26 -8.76 9.98
N ASN A 94 6.49 -10.02 10.36
CA ASN A 94 7.82 -10.53 10.79
C ASN A 94 8.50 -9.64 11.84
N ASP A 95 7.77 -9.31 12.92
CA ASP A 95 8.22 -8.42 14.01
C ASP A 95 8.58 -6.98 13.59
N LYS A 96 8.25 -6.60 12.35
CA LYS A 96 8.43 -5.25 11.81
C LYS A 96 7.10 -4.56 11.58
N HIS A 97 7.13 -3.23 11.58
CA HIS A 97 5.94 -2.43 11.29
C HIS A 97 5.94 -2.04 9.81
N VAL A 98 4.86 -2.35 9.11
CA VAL A 98 4.60 -1.83 7.76
C VAL A 98 3.63 -0.66 7.89
N ILE A 99 4.13 0.54 7.62
CA ILE A 99 3.42 1.79 7.90
C ILE A 99 3.08 2.46 6.57
N ILE A 100 1.87 2.99 6.45
CA ILE A 100 1.46 3.90 5.37
C ILE A 100 0.85 5.18 5.95
N ARG A 101 1.05 6.31 5.27
CA ARG A 101 0.52 7.62 5.66
C ARG A 101 -0.39 8.22 4.61
N LYS A 102 -0.98 9.38 4.96
CA LYS A 102 -1.84 10.18 4.08
C LYS A 102 -1.24 10.53 2.71
N ASP A 103 0.08 10.64 2.60
CA ASP A 103 0.80 10.98 1.35
C ASP A 103 0.99 9.75 0.43
N GLY A 104 0.55 8.57 0.87
CA GLY A 104 0.69 7.32 0.14
C GLY A 104 2.06 6.66 0.31
N ARG A 105 2.99 7.25 1.07
CA ARG A 105 4.28 6.63 1.36
C ARG A 105 4.06 5.40 2.24
N VAL A 106 4.60 4.27 1.81
CA VAL A 106 4.61 3.00 2.55
C VAL A 106 6.05 2.53 2.78
N TRP A 107 6.40 2.17 4.01
CA TRP A 107 7.73 1.67 4.36
C TRP A 107 7.65 0.59 5.45
N VAL A 108 8.78 -0.10 5.63
CA VAL A 108 8.97 -1.06 6.71
C VAL A 108 9.91 -0.41 7.71
N GLU A 109 9.51 -0.43 8.98
CA GLU A 109 10.32 -0.04 10.14
C GLU A 109 10.81 -1.29 10.89
#